data_AF-A0AAE4ENB1-F1
#
_entry.id   AF-A0AAE4ENB1-F1
#
_cell.length_a   1.000
_cell.length_b   1.000
_cell.length_c   1.000
_cell.angle_alpha   90.00
_cell.angle_beta   90.00
_cell.angle_gamma   90.00
#
_symmetry.space_group_name_H-M   'P 1'
#
loop_
_entity.id
_entity.type
_entity.pdbx_description
1 polymer ?
#
loop_
_entity_poly.entity_id
_entity_poly.type
_entity_poly.pdbx_seq_one_letter_code
_entity_poly.pdbx_strand_id
1 'polypeptide(L)'
;MRIMGRPRALVAVVAGALLLAGCGSGPSQVGSAVIVGDRSVSIDRVQSMIDQAVREHPYAQKLAGEHKLDLLGREIVRQTVLHELTVRATEQENLVADQAKIAGLAAQVSNAPVADTGQGDQVAVTQIVSQLRDRNEVASDVVLEQALAAKLLPKLSVGADYVGISATADNDPVARTRAFDLAKEFADDPGKVQGVVQQAQQEGQQAQQTGAPGPSGYSAGQTAELFGAAQYPGLAQTVLFGTEKNNVVVFQAQKPQRPDWFVFVIRARGTDKAVPADQEAQKPTDAQLTAIGTRLLQPYLGQGGLRVNPRYGVWDVVGMNLVPNSDATQGIVLPVRGAAPAQQ
;
A
#
# COMPACT_ATOMS: atom_id res chain seq x y z
N MET A 1 -56.38 -57.46 -5.75
CA MET A 1 -56.22 -58.17 -7.05
C MET A 1 -55.21 -57.41 -7.90
N ARG A 2 -54.31 -58.15 -8.56
CA ARG A 2 -53.36 -57.70 -9.59
C ARG A 2 -54.10 -56.98 -10.74
N ILE A 3 -53.49 -56.08 -11.52
CA ILE A 3 -52.75 -56.36 -12.78
C ILE A 3 -52.22 -54.97 -13.25
N MET A 4 -50.90 -54.73 -13.27
CA MET A 4 -50.01 -54.80 -14.45
C MET A 4 -50.42 -53.93 -15.66
N GLY A 5 -49.54 -53.00 -16.07
CA GLY A 5 -49.63 -52.35 -17.39
C GLY A 5 -48.81 -51.07 -17.57
N ARG A 6 -47.48 -51.17 -17.68
CA ARG A 6 -46.66 -50.31 -18.56
C ARG A 6 -46.45 -51.11 -19.86
N PRO A 7 -46.30 -50.52 -21.08
CA PRO A 7 -45.14 -49.67 -21.38
C PRO A 7 -45.28 -48.65 -22.55
N ARG A 8 -44.14 -48.00 -22.86
CA ARG A 8 -43.76 -47.19 -24.04
C ARG A 8 -43.98 -45.68 -23.87
N ALA A 9 -42.97 -44.94 -23.39
CA ALA A 9 -41.78 -44.50 -24.11
C ALA A 9 -42.11 -43.51 -25.24
N LEU A 10 -42.00 -42.21 -24.95
CA LEU A 10 -41.55 -41.22 -25.92
C LEU A 10 -40.68 -40.20 -25.19
N VAL A 11 -39.44 -40.21 -25.65
CA VAL A 11 -38.31 -39.36 -25.29
C VAL A 11 -38.58 -37.96 -25.83
N ALA A 12 -38.51 -36.94 -24.98
CA ALA A 12 -38.29 -35.56 -25.41
C ALA A 12 -37.22 -34.95 -24.49
N VAL A 13 -35.99 -35.01 -25.00
CA VAL A 13 -34.80 -34.36 -24.45
C VAL A 13 -34.98 -32.86 -24.59
N VAL A 14 -35.32 -32.17 -23.50
CA VAL A 14 -35.10 -30.72 -23.38
C VAL A 14 -33.83 -30.55 -22.56
N ALA A 15 -32.70 -30.71 -23.24
CA ALA A 15 -31.37 -30.44 -22.71
C ALA A 15 -30.84 -29.16 -23.34
N GLY A 16 -30.44 -28.21 -22.49
CA GLY A 16 -29.34 -27.29 -22.78
C GLY A 16 -29.72 -25.90 -23.28
N ALA A 17 -30.20 -25.03 -22.39
CA ALA A 17 -30.14 -23.58 -22.61
C ALA A 17 -30.08 -22.75 -21.31
N LEU A 18 -29.40 -23.21 -20.25
CA LEU A 18 -29.37 -22.46 -18.98
C LEU A 18 -28.03 -22.38 -18.21
N LEU A 19 -26.87 -22.73 -18.78
CA LEU A 19 -25.61 -22.73 -17.98
C LEU A 19 -24.34 -22.23 -18.71
N LEU A 20 -24.39 -21.15 -19.49
CA LEU A 20 -23.17 -20.50 -20.03
C LEU A 20 -23.21 -18.96 -20.05
N ALA A 21 -23.81 -18.33 -19.05
CA ALA A 21 -23.56 -16.93 -18.74
C ALA A 21 -22.97 -16.87 -17.32
N GLY A 22 -21.65 -16.73 -17.20
CA GLY A 22 -21.03 -16.54 -15.89
C GLY A 22 -19.58 -16.97 -15.67
N CYS A 23 -18.77 -17.20 -16.71
CA CYS A 23 -17.32 -17.39 -16.54
C CYS A 23 -16.58 -16.59 -17.63
N GLY A 24 -16.12 -15.38 -17.31
CA GLY A 24 -15.16 -14.64 -18.14
C GLY A 24 -15.44 -13.16 -18.43
N SER A 25 -16.40 -12.51 -17.76
CA SER A 25 -16.73 -11.09 -17.99
C SER A 25 -16.02 -10.12 -17.05
N GLY A 26 -14.81 -10.46 -16.59
CA GLY A 26 -13.93 -9.49 -15.93
C GLY A 26 -13.23 -8.61 -16.99
N PRO A 27 -12.87 -7.36 -16.67
CA PRO A 27 -12.18 -6.48 -17.62
C PRO A 27 -10.93 -7.16 -18.19
N SER A 28 -10.78 -7.11 -19.52
CA SER A 28 -9.59 -7.64 -20.17
C SER A 28 -8.36 -6.81 -19.80
N GLN A 29 -7.24 -7.47 -19.50
CA GLN A 29 -5.96 -6.76 -19.38
C GLN A 29 -5.53 -6.10 -20.69
N VAL A 30 -5.99 -6.64 -21.83
CA VAL A 30 -5.76 -6.04 -23.15
C VAL A 30 -6.43 -4.65 -23.16
N GLY A 31 -5.63 -3.61 -23.36
CA GLY A 31 -6.09 -2.20 -23.38
C GLY A 31 -6.27 -1.54 -22.02
N SER A 32 -6.09 -2.26 -20.90
CA SER A 32 -6.19 -1.70 -19.55
C SER A 32 -4.82 -1.23 -19.04
N ALA A 33 -4.77 -0.03 -18.46
CA ALA A 33 -3.63 0.48 -17.71
C ALA A 33 -3.59 -0.10 -16.29
N VAL A 34 -4.75 -0.20 -15.64
CA VAL A 34 -4.90 -0.85 -14.35
C VAL A 34 -6.30 -1.44 -14.20
N ILE A 35 -6.37 -2.53 -13.46
CA ILE A 35 -7.62 -3.15 -13.01
C ILE A 35 -7.56 -3.20 -11.49
N VAL A 36 -8.62 -2.71 -10.85
CA VAL A 36 -8.86 -2.80 -9.42
C VAL A 36 -10.24 -3.43 -9.27
N GLY A 37 -10.27 -4.73 -8.99
CA GLY A 37 -11.43 -5.61 -8.89
C GLY A 37 -12.23 -5.65 -10.18
N ASP A 38 -13.44 -5.11 -10.14
CA ASP A 38 -14.37 -5.00 -11.28
C ASP A 38 -14.15 -3.74 -12.13
N ARG A 39 -13.39 -2.76 -11.64
CA ARG A 39 -13.11 -1.51 -12.34
C ARG A 39 -11.79 -1.58 -13.09
N SER A 40 -11.77 -1.00 -14.29
CA SER A 40 -10.55 -0.85 -15.08
C SER A 40 -10.44 0.56 -15.64
N VAL A 41 -9.19 1.03 -15.73
CA VAL A 41 -8.85 2.26 -16.45
C VAL A 41 -8.08 1.88 -17.70
N SER A 42 -8.52 2.40 -18.85
CA SER A 42 -7.92 2.10 -20.14
C SER A 42 -6.60 2.85 -20.34
N ILE A 43 -5.74 2.31 -21.20
CA ILE A 43 -4.51 2.98 -21.64
C ILE A 43 -4.86 4.31 -22.32
N ASP A 44 -5.91 4.34 -23.15
CA ASP A 44 -6.35 5.54 -23.86
C ASP A 44 -6.75 6.66 -22.89
N ARG A 45 -7.39 6.33 -21.77
CA ARG A 45 -7.72 7.31 -20.73
C ARG A 45 -6.44 7.92 -20.15
N VAL A 46 -5.46 7.09 -19.81
CA VAL A 46 -4.17 7.57 -19.30
C VAL A 46 -3.45 8.45 -20.34
N GLN A 47 -3.42 8.05 -21.61
CA GLN A 47 -2.82 8.86 -22.67
C GLN A 47 -3.54 10.21 -22.82
N SER A 48 -4.87 10.23 -22.79
CA SER A 48 -5.63 11.49 -22.87
C SER A 48 -5.30 12.46 -21.74
N MET A 49 -5.05 11.95 -20.53
CA MET A 49 -4.65 12.76 -19.38
C MET A 49 -3.21 13.26 -19.52
N ILE A 50 -2.29 12.45 -20.06
CA ILE A 50 -0.93 12.90 -20.37
C ILE A 50 -0.94 14.00 -21.43
N ASP A 51 -1.71 13.85 -22.51
CA ASP A 51 -1.83 14.86 -23.56
C ASP A 51 -2.42 16.16 -23.02
N GLN A 52 -3.44 16.05 -22.16
CA GLN A 52 -4.00 17.20 -21.46
C GLN A 52 -2.95 17.88 -20.56
N ALA A 53 -2.18 17.09 -19.79
CA ALA A 53 -1.10 17.60 -18.94
C ALA A 53 -0.10 18.44 -19.75
N VAL A 54 0.38 17.92 -20.87
CA VAL A 54 1.36 18.59 -21.74
C VAL A 54 0.78 19.85 -22.38
N ARG A 55 -0.51 19.87 -22.72
CA ARG A 55 -1.16 21.08 -23.24
C ARG A 55 -1.30 22.17 -22.18
N GLU A 56 -1.64 21.81 -20.94
CA GLU A 56 -2.11 22.75 -19.92
C GLU A 56 -1.04 23.17 -18.91
N HIS A 57 0.00 22.35 -18.69
CA HIS A 57 1.00 22.59 -17.63
C HIS A 57 2.42 22.74 -18.21
N PRO A 58 3.09 23.90 -18.00
CA PRO A 58 4.47 24.11 -18.42
C PRO A 58 5.45 23.04 -17.91
N TYR A 59 5.26 22.54 -16.68
CA TYR A 59 6.12 21.49 -16.15
C TYR A 59 5.95 20.15 -16.90
N ALA A 60 4.74 19.82 -17.37
CA ALA A 60 4.53 18.63 -18.20
C ALA A 60 5.20 18.76 -19.58
N GLN A 61 5.25 19.97 -20.15
CA GLN A 61 6.00 20.24 -21.38
C GLN A 61 7.50 20.03 -21.19
N LYS A 62 8.05 20.46 -20.05
CA LYS A 62 9.44 20.16 -19.65
C LYS A 62 9.65 18.64 -19.57
N LEU A 63 8.79 17.90 -18.86
CA LEU A 63 8.88 16.44 -18.77
C LEU A 63 8.81 15.77 -20.15
N ALA A 64 8.00 16.30 -21.07
CA ALA A 64 7.96 15.82 -22.46
C ALA A 64 9.29 16.01 -23.18
N GLY A 65 9.90 17.20 -23.07
CA GLY A 65 11.22 17.50 -23.63
C GLY A 65 12.35 16.67 -23.01
N GLU A 66 12.19 16.24 -21.76
CA GLU A 66 13.14 15.38 -21.05
C GLU A 66 12.86 13.87 -21.21
N HIS A 67 11.84 13.48 -21.99
CA HIS A 67 11.39 12.10 -22.16
C HIS A 67 10.96 11.39 -20.86
N LYS A 68 10.41 12.16 -19.90
CA LYS A 68 9.99 11.69 -18.56
C LYS A 68 8.46 11.60 -18.38
N LEU A 69 7.70 11.49 -19.48
CA LEU A 69 6.22 11.38 -19.40
C LEU A 69 5.76 10.07 -18.75
N ASP A 70 6.65 9.09 -18.61
CA ASP A 70 6.39 7.88 -17.84
C ASP A 70 6.12 8.18 -16.35
N LEU A 71 6.69 9.26 -15.80
CA LEU A 71 6.37 9.74 -14.44
C LEU A 71 4.90 10.13 -14.31
N LEU A 72 4.37 10.91 -15.27
CA LEU A 72 2.94 11.28 -15.31
C LEU A 72 2.07 10.03 -15.47
N GLY A 73 2.42 9.12 -16.37
CA GLY A 73 1.69 7.87 -16.58
C GLY A 73 1.58 7.04 -15.30
N ARG A 74 2.69 6.87 -14.56
CA ARG A 74 2.69 6.16 -13.27
C ARG A 74 1.84 6.86 -12.22
N GLU A 75 1.94 8.19 -12.11
CA GLU A 75 1.16 8.94 -11.12
C GLU A 75 -0.34 8.91 -11.41
N ILE A 76 -0.77 9.02 -12.68
CA ILE A 76 -2.18 8.89 -13.07
C ILE A 76 -2.73 7.53 -12.60
N VAL A 77 -1.99 6.45 -12.89
CA VAL A 77 -2.41 5.11 -12.48
C VAL A 77 -2.37 4.96 -10.96
N ARG A 78 -1.38 5.52 -10.27
CA ARG A 78 -1.30 5.49 -8.80
C ARG A 78 -2.49 6.16 -8.14
N GLN A 79 -2.82 7.39 -8.52
CA GLN A 79 -3.96 8.10 -7.95
C GLN A 79 -5.28 7.40 -8.24
N THR A 80 -5.41 6.80 -9.43
CA THR A 80 -6.56 5.94 -9.77
C THR A 80 -6.67 4.76 -8.80
N VAL A 81 -5.57 4.03 -8.56
CA VAL A 81 -5.57 2.90 -7.63
C VAL A 81 -5.96 3.34 -6.23
N LEU A 82 -5.37 4.43 -5.73
CA LEU A 82 -5.69 4.94 -4.39
C LEU A 82 -7.16 5.37 -4.27
N HIS A 83 -7.69 6.09 -5.27
CA HIS A 83 -9.10 6.47 -5.30
C HIS A 83 -10.01 5.24 -5.18
N GLU A 84 -9.76 4.21 -5.99
CA GLU A 84 -10.56 2.98 -5.98
C GLU A 84 -10.46 2.21 -4.64
N LEU A 85 -9.28 2.20 -4.04
CA LEU A 85 -9.10 1.61 -2.70
C LEU A 85 -9.80 2.42 -1.63
N THR A 86 -9.79 3.76 -1.72
CA THR A 86 -10.50 4.64 -0.79
C THR A 86 -12.00 4.42 -0.86
N VAL A 87 -12.59 4.36 -2.06
CA VAL A 87 -14.01 4.04 -2.24
C VAL A 87 -14.36 2.71 -1.55
N ARG A 88 -13.59 1.65 -1.82
CA ARG A 88 -13.83 0.33 -1.22
C ARG A 88 -13.68 0.31 0.30
N ALA A 89 -12.61 0.92 0.82
CA ALA A 89 -12.39 1.00 2.26
C ALA A 89 -13.55 1.72 2.94
N THR A 90 -14.09 2.77 2.33
CA THR A 90 -15.18 3.54 2.91
C THR A 90 -16.51 2.82 2.89
N GLU A 91 -16.80 2.04 1.83
CA GLU A 91 -17.96 1.16 1.77
C GLU A 91 -17.90 0.09 2.85
N GLN A 92 -16.76 -0.60 3.00
CA GLN A 92 -16.58 -1.64 4.01
C GLN A 92 -16.62 -1.08 5.44
N GLU A 93 -16.05 0.11 5.65
CA GLU A 93 -16.00 0.76 6.96
C GLU A 93 -17.25 1.61 7.26
N ASN A 94 -18.23 1.64 6.35
CA ASN A 94 -19.44 2.46 6.46
C ASN A 94 -19.12 3.94 6.76
N LEU A 95 -18.12 4.48 6.08
CA LEU A 95 -17.69 5.87 6.20
C LEU A 95 -18.42 6.73 5.17
N VAL A 96 -18.87 7.91 5.60
CA VAL A 96 -19.49 8.91 4.73
C VAL A 96 -18.66 10.19 4.81
N ALA A 97 -18.37 10.76 3.63
CA ALA A 97 -17.59 11.99 3.56
C ALA A 97 -18.43 13.20 4.02
N ASP A 98 -17.79 14.07 4.81
CA ASP A 98 -18.37 15.35 5.20
C ASP A 98 -18.33 16.33 4.02
N GLN A 99 -19.51 16.59 3.44
CA GLN A 99 -19.66 17.44 2.25
C GLN A 99 -19.16 18.87 2.46
N ALA A 100 -19.23 19.41 3.67
CA ALA A 100 -18.72 20.75 3.97
C ALA A 100 -17.18 20.77 3.92
N LYS A 101 -16.53 19.71 4.40
CA LYS A 101 -15.07 19.56 4.30
C LYS A 101 -14.61 19.36 2.86
N ILE A 102 -15.34 18.56 2.07
CA ILE A 102 -15.06 18.39 0.64
C ILE A 102 -15.10 19.75 -0.05
N ALA A 103 -16.20 20.50 0.10
CA ALA A 103 -16.34 21.82 -0.53
C ALA A 103 -15.23 22.79 -0.10
N GLY A 104 -14.88 22.78 1.20
CA GLY A 104 -13.79 23.59 1.73
C GLY A 104 -12.42 23.26 1.14
N LEU A 105 -12.07 21.97 1.03
CA LEU A 105 -10.81 21.53 0.43
C LEU A 105 -10.78 21.72 -1.09
N ALA A 106 -11.88 21.42 -1.78
CA ALA A 106 -11.99 21.60 -3.23
C ALA A 106 -11.82 23.08 -3.63
N ALA A 107 -12.25 24.01 -2.78
CA ALA A 107 -12.05 25.45 -2.97
C ALA A 107 -10.59 25.91 -2.78
N GLN A 108 -9.76 25.13 -2.06
CA GLN A 108 -8.34 25.43 -1.86
C GLN A 108 -7.45 24.94 -3.01
N VAL A 109 -7.97 24.06 -3.87
CA VAL A 109 -7.22 23.54 -5.01
C VAL A 109 -6.99 24.66 -6.03
N SER A 110 -5.71 24.96 -6.27
CA SER A 110 -5.29 25.94 -7.28
C SER A 110 -5.53 25.38 -8.69
N ASN A 111 -5.94 26.28 -9.59
CA ASN A 111 -6.14 25.99 -11.01
C ASN A 111 -5.02 26.55 -11.86
N ALA A 112 -4.04 27.18 -11.21
CA ALA A 112 -2.88 27.70 -11.90
C ALA A 112 -2.09 26.52 -12.48
N PRO A 113 -1.69 26.60 -13.77
CA PRO A 113 -0.79 25.64 -14.36
C PRO A 113 0.47 25.43 -13.51
N VAL A 114 0.90 24.18 -13.39
CA VAL A 114 2.10 23.82 -12.63
C VAL A 114 3.33 24.23 -13.44
N ALA A 115 4.11 25.15 -12.87
CA ALA A 115 5.37 25.63 -13.41
C ALA A 115 6.56 25.02 -12.66
N ASP A 116 7.77 25.19 -13.21
CA ASP A 116 9.00 24.75 -12.53
C ASP A 116 9.39 25.74 -11.43
N THR A 117 9.16 25.33 -10.19
CA THR A 117 9.51 26.07 -8.97
C THR A 117 10.70 25.45 -8.23
N GLY A 118 11.38 24.44 -8.82
CA GLY A 118 12.46 23.71 -8.15
C GLY A 118 11.98 22.69 -7.10
N GLN A 119 10.67 22.41 -7.03
CA GLN A 119 10.06 21.46 -6.08
C GLN A 119 10.32 19.98 -6.39
N GLY A 120 10.93 19.67 -7.54
CA GLY A 120 11.24 18.31 -7.99
C GLY A 120 10.09 17.60 -8.72
N ASP A 121 10.46 16.56 -9.50
CA ASP A 121 9.54 15.88 -10.42
C ASP A 121 8.35 15.23 -9.68
N GLN A 122 8.57 14.58 -8.54
CA GLN A 122 7.50 13.89 -7.80
C GLN A 122 6.40 14.84 -7.32
N VAL A 123 6.78 15.99 -6.77
CA VAL A 123 5.81 16.99 -6.27
C VAL A 123 5.03 17.59 -7.44
N ALA A 124 5.73 17.99 -8.50
CA ALA A 124 5.09 18.60 -9.67
C ALA A 124 4.13 17.62 -10.37
N VAL A 125 4.54 16.37 -10.58
CA VAL A 125 3.71 15.34 -11.20
C VAL A 125 2.46 15.05 -10.38
N THR A 126 2.60 14.93 -9.05
CA THR A 126 1.44 14.73 -8.15
C THR A 126 0.45 15.90 -8.27
N GLN A 127 0.92 17.14 -8.26
CA GLN A 127 0.07 18.33 -8.40
C GLN A 127 -0.65 18.37 -9.75
N ILE A 128 0.06 18.10 -10.85
CA ILE A 128 -0.53 18.06 -12.20
C ILE A 128 -1.65 17.03 -12.25
N VAL A 129 -1.38 15.79 -11.83
CA VAL A 129 -2.37 14.71 -11.91
C VAL A 129 -3.59 15.00 -11.04
N SER A 130 -3.41 15.57 -9.85
CA SER A 130 -4.54 16.01 -9.02
C SER A 130 -5.37 17.12 -9.69
N GLN A 131 -4.75 18.03 -10.43
CA GLN A 131 -5.46 19.10 -11.17
C GLN A 131 -6.21 18.59 -12.41
N LEU A 132 -5.81 17.43 -12.97
CA LEU A 132 -6.50 16.79 -14.11
C LEU A 132 -7.77 16.01 -13.68
N ARG A 133 -7.91 15.72 -12.38
CA ARG A 133 -9.06 15.01 -11.81
C ARG A 133 -10.15 15.99 -11.37
N ASP A 134 -11.34 15.46 -11.09
CA ASP A 134 -12.39 16.26 -10.46
C ASP A 134 -11.94 16.69 -9.05
N ARG A 135 -12.09 17.98 -8.74
CA ARG A 135 -11.57 18.52 -7.47
C ARG A 135 -12.37 18.04 -6.26
N ASN A 136 -13.67 17.76 -6.43
CA ASN A 136 -14.47 17.20 -5.36
C ASN A 136 -14.08 15.75 -5.12
N GLU A 137 -13.73 15.00 -6.17
CA GLU A 137 -13.19 13.64 -6.04
C GLU A 137 -11.86 13.64 -5.26
N VAL A 138 -10.89 14.49 -5.65
CA VAL A 138 -9.61 14.61 -4.93
C VAL A 138 -9.81 15.05 -3.49
N ALA A 139 -10.69 16.03 -3.25
CA ALA A 139 -11.02 16.47 -1.90
C ALA A 139 -11.74 15.37 -1.09
N SER A 140 -12.62 14.60 -1.72
CA SER A 140 -13.31 13.48 -1.10
C SER A 140 -12.34 12.39 -0.66
N ASP A 141 -11.35 12.03 -1.50
CA ASP A 141 -10.32 11.06 -1.13
C ASP A 141 -9.59 11.49 0.15
N VAL A 142 -9.16 12.76 0.21
CA VAL A 142 -8.48 13.31 1.39
C VAL A 142 -9.37 13.25 2.64
N VAL A 143 -10.63 13.67 2.55
CA VAL A 143 -11.57 13.66 3.68
C VAL A 143 -11.84 12.24 4.17
N LEU A 144 -12.02 11.30 3.25
CA LEU A 144 -12.31 9.90 3.55
C LEU A 144 -11.10 9.18 4.16
N GLU A 145 -9.90 9.42 3.64
CA GLU A 145 -8.66 8.90 4.21
C GLU A 145 -8.42 9.43 5.63
N GLN A 146 -8.66 10.72 5.86
CA GLN A 146 -8.61 11.30 7.21
C GLN A 146 -9.66 10.69 8.15
N ALA A 147 -10.88 10.44 7.66
CA ALA A 147 -11.94 9.80 8.45
C ALA A 147 -11.60 8.35 8.79
N LEU A 148 -11.03 7.60 7.84
CA LEU A 148 -10.55 6.24 8.04
C LEU A 148 -9.44 6.20 9.10
N ALA A 149 -8.45 7.08 8.99
CA ALA A 149 -7.40 7.22 9.99
C ALA A 149 -7.97 7.57 11.36
N ALA A 150 -8.84 8.58 11.46
CA ALA A 150 -9.46 8.98 12.73
C ALA A 150 -10.27 7.85 13.39
N LYS A 151 -10.93 7.01 12.59
CA LYS A 151 -11.69 5.85 13.08
C LYS A 151 -10.79 4.76 13.65
N LEU A 152 -9.71 4.41 12.94
CA LEU A 152 -8.89 3.23 13.25
C LEU A 152 -7.71 3.53 14.17
N LEU A 153 -7.09 4.71 14.08
CA LEU A 153 -5.87 5.07 14.78
C LEU A 153 -5.90 4.77 16.30
N PRO A 154 -6.98 5.08 17.06
CA PRO A 154 -6.99 4.86 18.51
C PRO A 154 -6.96 3.37 18.92
N LYS A 155 -7.29 2.46 17.99
CA LYS A 155 -7.43 1.02 18.23
C LYS A 155 -6.47 0.18 17.41
N LEU A 156 -5.68 0.83 16.56
CA LEU A 156 -4.80 0.17 15.63
C LEU A 156 -3.50 -0.23 16.33
N SER A 157 -3.22 -1.53 16.31
CA SER A 157 -2.09 -2.15 16.99
C SER A 157 -1.38 -3.16 16.10
N VAL A 158 -0.06 -3.25 16.21
CA VAL A 158 0.76 -4.28 15.56
C VAL A 158 1.69 -4.91 16.58
N GLY A 159 1.60 -6.23 16.74
CA GLY A 159 2.56 -7.02 17.50
C GLY A 159 3.59 -7.64 16.55
N ALA A 160 4.88 -7.41 16.77
CA ALA A 160 5.93 -7.90 15.88
C ALA A 160 7.25 -8.24 16.61
N ASP A 161 7.99 -9.16 16.00
CA ASP A 161 9.43 -9.28 16.25
C ASP A 161 10.16 -8.44 15.20
N TYR A 162 11.27 -7.80 15.54
CA TYR A 162 12.03 -7.04 14.55
C TYR A 162 13.54 -7.12 14.70
N VAL A 163 14.22 -6.90 13.57
CA VAL A 163 15.67 -6.71 13.46
C VAL A 163 15.94 -5.42 12.69
N GLY A 164 16.80 -4.57 13.22
CA GLY A 164 17.36 -3.42 12.53
C GLY A 164 18.72 -3.76 11.93
N ILE A 165 18.99 -3.26 10.73
CA ILE A 165 20.25 -3.43 10.00
C ILE A 165 20.84 -2.05 9.76
N SER A 166 22.07 -1.85 10.22
CA SER A 166 22.78 -0.59 10.06
C SER A 166 22.96 -0.25 8.59
N ALA A 167 22.67 0.99 8.25
CA ALA A 167 22.96 1.59 6.95
C ALA A 167 23.90 2.79 7.10
N THR A 168 24.71 3.04 6.08
CA THR A 168 25.64 4.18 6.06
C THR A 168 25.07 5.43 5.42
N ALA A 169 23.99 5.29 4.64
CA ALA A 169 23.27 6.36 3.97
C ALA A 169 21.84 5.91 3.65
N ASP A 170 21.01 6.86 3.21
CA ASP A 170 19.70 6.53 2.66
C ASP A 170 19.82 5.62 1.42
N ASN A 171 18.95 4.62 1.36
CA ASN A 171 18.96 3.60 0.31
C ASN A 171 20.32 2.87 0.12
N ASP A 172 21.10 2.71 1.19
CA ASP A 172 22.34 1.92 1.18
C ASP A 172 22.09 0.53 0.54
N PRO A 173 22.68 0.23 -0.63
CA PRO A 173 22.37 -0.97 -1.39
C PRO A 173 22.83 -2.25 -0.69
N VAL A 174 23.88 -2.18 0.13
CA VAL A 174 24.40 -3.33 0.88
C VAL A 174 23.47 -3.64 2.06
N ALA A 175 23.09 -2.61 2.83
CA ALA A 175 22.14 -2.76 3.92
C ALA A 175 20.77 -3.23 3.41
N ARG A 176 20.31 -2.68 2.28
CA ARG A 176 19.08 -3.10 1.60
C ARG A 176 19.11 -4.57 1.21
N THR A 177 20.17 -5.01 0.53
CA THR A 177 20.31 -6.41 0.10
C THR A 177 20.24 -7.35 1.30
N ARG A 178 20.99 -7.02 2.37
CA ARG A 178 20.99 -7.80 3.61
C ARG A 178 19.60 -7.86 4.26
N ALA A 179 18.88 -6.75 4.29
CA ALA A 179 17.54 -6.67 4.85
C ALA A 179 16.54 -7.50 4.04
N PHE A 180 16.64 -7.46 2.71
CA PHE A 180 15.77 -8.22 1.82
C PHE A 180 16.05 -9.72 1.93
N ASP A 181 17.31 -10.12 2.04
CA ASP A 181 17.68 -11.53 2.20
C ASP A 181 17.26 -12.07 3.57
N LEU A 182 17.41 -11.27 4.64
CA LEU A 182 16.91 -11.63 5.96
C LEU A 182 15.37 -11.74 5.98
N ALA A 183 14.66 -10.84 5.28
CA ALA A 183 13.21 -10.93 5.16
C ALA A 183 12.76 -12.21 4.45
N LYS A 184 13.46 -12.61 3.38
CA LYS A 184 13.21 -13.90 2.71
C LYS A 184 13.49 -15.08 3.62
N GLU A 185 14.59 -15.05 4.38
CA GLU A 185 14.92 -16.11 5.34
C GLU A 185 13.85 -16.25 6.43
N PHE A 186 13.36 -15.14 7.00
CA PHE A 186 12.28 -15.17 7.99
C PHE A 186 10.95 -15.65 7.40
N ALA A 187 10.65 -15.29 6.15
CA ALA A 187 9.46 -15.77 5.47
C ALA A 187 9.55 -17.28 5.18
N ASP A 188 10.73 -17.78 4.84
CA ASP A 188 10.97 -19.17 4.44
C ASP A 188 11.14 -20.14 5.61
N ASP A 189 11.75 -19.67 6.70
CA ASP A 189 12.05 -20.43 7.93
C ASP A 189 11.74 -19.61 9.19
N PRO A 190 10.48 -19.61 9.64
CA PRO A 190 10.05 -18.86 10.83
C PRO A 190 10.72 -19.33 12.13
N GLY A 191 11.30 -20.53 12.15
CA GLY A 191 12.01 -21.07 13.31
C GLY A 191 13.30 -20.31 13.61
N LYS A 192 13.89 -19.64 12.61
CA LYS A 192 15.12 -18.85 12.78
C LYS A 192 14.91 -17.49 13.40
N VAL A 193 13.69 -16.94 13.33
CA VAL A 193 13.38 -15.56 13.75
C VAL A 193 13.85 -15.29 15.18
N GLN A 194 13.52 -16.18 16.11
CA GLN A 194 13.84 -15.97 17.53
C GLN A 194 15.37 -15.90 17.78
N GLY A 195 16.14 -16.79 17.15
CA GLY A 195 17.60 -16.81 17.30
C GLY A 195 18.25 -15.56 16.74
N VAL A 196 17.83 -15.13 15.53
CA VAL A 196 18.39 -13.93 14.90
C VAL A 196 17.99 -12.66 15.67
N VAL A 197 16.76 -12.57 16.16
CA VAL A 197 16.31 -11.40 16.95
C VAL A 197 17.08 -11.31 18.27
N GLN A 198 17.33 -12.43 18.95
CA GLN A 198 18.16 -12.44 20.17
C GLN A 198 19.59 -12.00 19.89
N GLN A 199 20.19 -12.44 18.78
CA GLN A 199 21.51 -11.98 18.36
C GLN A 199 21.51 -10.47 18.06
N ALA A 200 20.52 -9.99 17.31
CA ALA A 200 20.38 -8.59 16.96
C ALA A 200 20.15 -7.70 18.19
N GLN A 201 19.47 -8.21 19.22
CA GLN A 201 19.29 -7.52 20.50
C GLN A 201 20.63 -7.33 21.23
N GLN A 202 21.47 -8.37 21.27
CA GLN A 202 22.80 -8.30 21.88
C GLN A 202 23.72 -7.33 21.12
N GLU A 203 23.76 -7.45 19.79
CA GLU A 203 24.56 -6.56 18.93
C GLU A 203 24.07 -5.11 18.98
N GLY A 204 22.75 -4.88 19.02
CA GLY A 204 22.17 -3.54 19.15
C GLY A 204 22.51 -2.86 20.48
N GLN A 205 22.48 -3.60 21.59
CA GLN A 205 22.91 -3.09 22.90
C GLN A 205 24.40 -2.75 22.90
N GLN A 206 25.24 -3.58 22.28
CA GLN A 206 26.65 -3.30 22.12
C GLN A 206 26.86 -2.03 21.26
N ALA A 207 26.15 -1.90 20.14
CA ALA A 207 26.26 -0.75 19.25
C ALA A 207 25.82 0.56 19.91
N GLN A 208 24.86 0.53 20.82
CA GLN A 208 24.49 1.69 21.64
C GLN A 208 25.60 2.11 22.61
N GLN A 209 26.41 1.15 23.11
CA GLN A 209 27.51 1.42 24.04
C GLN A 209 28.80 1.85 23.33
N THR A 210 29.12 1.24 22.18
CA THR A 210 30.39 1.44 21.47
C THR A 210 30.31 2.44 20.33
N GLY A 211 29.10 2.74 19.83
CA GLY A 211 28.89 3.53 18.62
C GLY A 211 29.22 2.79 17.31
N ALA A 212 29.59 1.50 17.37
CA ALA A 212 29.93 0.67 16.21
C ALA A 212 28.95 -0.50 16.06
N PRO A 213 28.52 -0.86 14.84
CA PRO A 213 27.66 -2.01 14.63
C PRO A 213 28.34 -3.32 15.03
N GLY A 214 27.55 -4.31 15.45
CA GLY A 214 28.04 -5.66 15.73
C GLY A 214 28.57 -6.38 14.48
N PRO A 215 29.18 -7.57 14.63
CA PRO A 215 29.76 -8.32 13.52
C PRO A 215 28.72 -8.69 12.44
N SER A 216 27.45 -8.76 12.80
CA SER A 216 26.36 -9.02 11.87
C SER A 216 25.68 -7.75 11.38
N GLY A 217 26.24 -6.57 11.64
CA GLY A 217 25.68 -5.30 11.17
C GLY A 217 24.28 -5.00 11.72
N TYR A 218 23.86 -5.68 12.79
CA TYR A 218 22.56 -5.41 13.41
C TYR A 218 22.62 -4.15 14.25
N SER A 219 21.60 -3.31 14.13
CA SER A 219 21.47 -2.07 14.88
C SER A 219 20.45 -2.15 16.01
N ALA A 220 19.51 -3.10 15.93
CA ALA A 220 18.50 -3.33 16.94
C ALA A 220 17.89 -4.74 16.81
N GLY A 221 17.35 -5.27 17.90
CA GLY A 221 16.53 -6.49 17.89
C GLY A 221 15.56 -6.48 19.06
N GLN A 222 14.33 -6.92 18.83
CA GLN A 222 13.29 -7.00 19.86
C GLN A 222 12.25 -8.07 19.51
N THR A 223 11.83 -8.81 20.53
CA THR A 223 10.76 -9.82 20.42
C THR A 223 9.46 -9.33 21.03
N ALA A 224 8.33 -9.74 20.46
CA ALA A 224 6.99 -9.48 20.98
C ALA A 224 6.70 -8.00 21.27
N GLU A 225 7.25 -7.10 20.47
CA GLU A 225 7.01 -5.66 20.59
C GLU A 225 5.59 -5.33 20.16
N LEU A 226 4.89 -4.51 20.93
CA LEU A 226 3.54 -4.07 20.63
C LEU A 226 3.54 -2.57 20.29
N PHE A 227 3.28 -2.25 19.02
CA PHE A 227 3.18 -0.89 18.52
C PHE A 227 1.73 -0.44 18.50
N GLY A 228 1.41 0.64 19.20
CA GLY A 228 0.13 1.34 19.06
C GLY A 228 0.23 2.54 18.11
N ALA A 229 -0.68 2.64 17.15
CA ALA A 229 -0.59 3.65 16.09
C ALA A 229 -0.76 5.08 16.63
N ALA A 230 -1.57 5.25 17.68
CA ALA A 230 -1.79 6.55 18.33
C ALA A 230 -0.54 7.06 19.07
N GLN A 231 0.32 6.16 19.56
CA GLN A 231 1.58 6.48 20.23
C GLN A 231 2.70 6.77 19.21
N TYR A 232 2.64 6.11 18.06
CA TYR A 232 3.68 6.17 17.02
C TYR A 232 3.12 6.59 15.65
N PRO A 233 2.58 7.81 15.48
CA PRO A 233 1.97 8.25 14.21
C PRO A 233 2.97 8.31 13.04
N GLY A 234 4.27 8.45 13.31
CA GLY A 234 5.32 8.30 12.30
C GLY A 234 5.40 6.87 11.75
N LEU A 235 5.29 5.86 12.61
CA LEU A 235 5.22 4.46 12.18
C LEU A 235 3.86 4.12 11.56
N ALA A 236 2.77 4.75 12.02
CA ALA A 236 1.42 4.53 11.50
C ALA A 236 1.27 4.86 10.00
N GLN A 237 2.14 5.72 9.46
CA GLN A 237 2.20 6.05 8.02
C GLN A 237 2.92 4.97 7.19
N THR A 238 3.61 4.03 7.85
CA THR A 238 4.45 3.02 7.21
C THR A 238 3.73 1.71 7.02
N VAL A 239 4.29 0.87 6.15
CA VAL A 239 3.79 -0.46 5.80
C VAL A 239 3.55 -1.37 7.01
N LEU A 240 4.24 -1.12 8.14
CA LEU A 240 4.06 -1.86 9.39
C LEU A 240 2.58 -1.96 9.80
N PHE A 241 1.86 -0.84 9.76
CA PHE A 241 0.46 -0.76 10.23
C PHE A 241 -0.60 -1.16 9.19
N GLY A 242 -0.19 -1.28 7.92
CA GLY A 242 -1.02 -1.81 6.84
C GLY A 242 -0.85 -3.32 6.62
N THR A 243 0.15 -3.96 7.26
CA THR A 243 0.51 -5.35 7.00
C THR A 243 -0.20 -6.31 7.95
N GLU A 244 -0.87 -7.31 7.37
CA GLU A 244 -1.57 -8.35 8.13
C GLU A 244 -0.63 -9.32 8.85
N LYS A 245 -1.17 -10.02 9.86
CA LYS A 245 -0.45 -11.09 10.57
C LYS A 245 0.11 -12.14 9.60
N ASN A 246 1.17 -12.82 10.03
CA ASN A 246 1.87 -13.85 9.24
C ASN A 246 2.55 -13.33 7.97
N ASN A 247 2.99 -12.08 8.00
CA ASN A 247 3.84 -11.51 6.96
C ASN A 247 5.15 -11.01 7.57
N VAL A 248 6.21 -11.04 6.77
CA VAL A 248 7.46 -10.35 7.01
C VAL A 248 7.46 -9.09 6.17
N VAL A 249 7.79 -7.95 6.77
CA VAL A 249 7.90 -6.69 6.06
C VAL A 249 9.27 -6.08 6.28
N VAL A 250 9.86 -5.58 5.20
CA VAL A 250 11.14 -4.87 5.24
C VAL A 250 11.00 -3.53 4.57
N PHE A 251 11.49 -2.50 5.23
CA PHE A 251 11.52 -1.13 4.74
C PHE A 251 12.54 -0.31 5.53
N GLN A 252 12.97 0.79 4.96
CA GLN A 252 13.77 1.78 5.69
C GLN A 252 12.81 2.62 6.54
N ALA A 253 12.87 2.50 7.86
CA ALA A 253 11.99 3.27 8.72
C ALA A 253 12.46 4.73 8.69
N GLN A 254 11.56 5.67 8.39
CA GLN A 254 11.82 7.10 8.57
C GLN A 254 11.80 7.43 10.08
N LYS A 255 12.77 6.90 10.84
CA LYS A 255 13.04 7.39 12.18
C LYS A 255 14.11 8.48 12.08
N PRO A 256 13.93 9.63 12.75
CA PRO A 256 14.78 10.82 12.58
C PRO A 256 16.23 10.67 13.10
N GLN A 257 16.73 9.46 13.32
CA GLN A 257 18.05 9.22 13.94
C GLN A 257 18.99 8.34 13.12
N ARG A 258 18.50 7.38 12.31
CA ARG A 258 19.36 6.49 11.51
C ARG A 258 18.68 6.01 10.23
N PRO A 259 19.41 5.90 9.11
CA PRO A 259 18.88 5.39 7.84
C PRO A 259 18.72 3.85 7.83
N ASP A 260 18.56 3.22 8.99
CA ASP A 260 18.59 1.77 9.12
C ASP A 260 17.41 1.08 8.43
N TRP A 261 17.65 -0.12 7.92
CA TRP A 261 16.61 -1.00 7.40
C TRP A 261 16.04 -1.84 8.51
N PHE A 262 14.72 -2.01 8.54
CA PHE A 262 14.06 -2.84 9.54
C PHE A 262 13.34 -4.00 8.88
N VAL A 263 13.50 -5.19 9.43
CA VAL A 263 12.76 -6.40 9.08
C VAL A 263 11.84 -6.74 10.25
N PHE A 264 10.53 -6.67 10.03
CA PHE A 264 9.51 -7.00 11.01
C PHE A 264 8.80 -8.30 10.63
N VAL A 265 8.60 -9.18 11.60
CA VAL A 265 7.73 -10.36 11.48
C VAL A 265 6.44 -10.08 12.23
N ILE A 266 5.33 -9.91 11.50
CA ILE A 266 4.05 -9.49 12.06
C ILE A 266 3.37 -10.69 12.72
N ARG A 267 3.30 -10.66 14.05
CA ARG A 267 2.67 -11.70 14.89
C ARG A 267 1.19 -11.44 15.11
N ALA A 268 0.81 -10.16 15.22
CA ALA A 268 -0.57 -9.74 15.43
C ALA A 268 -0.83 -8.39 14.78
N ARG A 269 -2.06 -8.21 14.29
CA ARG A 269 -2.64 -6.92 13.93
C ARG A 269 -4.03 -6.84 14.54
N GLY A 270 -4.37 -5.69 15.11
CA GLY A 270 -5.65 -5.46 15.77
C GLY A 270 -6.18 -4.07 15.47
N THR A 271 -7.50 -3.96 15.32
CA THR A 271 -8.24 -2.71 15.02
C THR A 271 -9.35 -2.42 16.03
N ASP A 272 -9.51 -3.27 17.05
CA ASP A 272 -10.71 -3.28 17.88
C ASP A 272 -10.45 -2.81 19.32
N LYS A 273 -9.20 -2.87 19.76
CA LYS A 273 -8.80 -2.57 21.14
C LYS A 273 -7.65 -1.58 21.15
N ALA A 274 -7.76 -0.57 22.01
CA ALA A 274 -6.65 0.33 22.27
C ALA A 274 -5.46 -0.45 22.85
N VAL A 275 -4.27 -0.10 22.40
CA VAL A 275 -3.01 -0.60 22.99
C VAL A 275 -2.80 0.08 24.34
N PRO A 276 -2.49 -0.68 25.41
CA PRO A 276 -2.04 -0.09 26.66
C PRO A 276 -0.84 0.82 26.40
N ALA A 277 -1.00 2.09 26.73
CA ALA A 277 -0.06 3.12 26.34
C ALA A 277 1.16 3.12 27.27
N ASP A 278 2.34 2.84 26.72
CA ASP A 278 3.64 3.14 27.33
C ASP A 278 4.00 4.63 27.16
N GLN A 279 3.41 5.29 26.16
CA GLN A 279 3.59 6.71 25.82
C GLN A 279 2.25 7.42 25.59
N GLU A 280 2.20 8.72 25.83
CA GLU A 280 0.99 9.52 25.59
C GLU A 280 0.61 9.54 24.10
N ALA A 281 -0.70 9.46 23.81
CA ALA A 281 -1.20 9.50 22.45
C ALA A 281 -0.87 10.84 21.80
N GLN A 282 -0.29 10.80 20.61
CA GLN A 282 0.04 11.99 19.84
C GLN A 282 -1.14 12.36 18.94
N LYS A 283 -1.45 13.66 18.85
CA LYS A 283 -2.46 14.16 17.92
C LYS A 283 -1.81 14.38 16.54
N PRO A 284 -2.16 13.59 15.50
CA PRO A 284 -1.58 13.78 14.18
C PRO A 284 -2.10 15.07 13.52
N THR A 285 -1.29 15.65 12.65
CA THR A 285 -1.72 16.72 11.75
C THR A 285 -2.64 16.18 10.65
N ASP A 286 -3.37 17.04 9.95
CA ASP A 286 -4.24 16.63 8.83
C ASP A 286 -3.46 15.90 7.73
N ALA A 287 -2.23 16.35 7.43
CA ALA A 287 -1.34 15.67 6.48
C ALA A 287 -0.93 14.28 6.97
N GLN A 288 -0.64 14.13 8.27
CA GLN A 288 -0.36 12.82 8.85
C GLN A 288 -1.60 11.92 8.84
N LEU A 289 -2.79 12.45 9.12
CA LEU A 289 -4.04 11.69 9.05
C LEU A 289 -4.30 11.19 7.63
N THR A 290 -4.10 12.02 6.60
CA THR A 290 -4.20 11.58 5.21
C THR A 290 -3.19 10.48 4.90
N ALA A 291 -1.91 10.66 5.25
CA ALA A 291 -0.89 9.63 5.00
C ALA A 291 -1.16 8.30 5.74
N ILE A 292 -1.68 8.36 6.97
CA ILE A 292 -2.14 7.18 7.73
C ILE A 292 -3.35 6.56 7.04
N GLY A 293 -4.29 7.38 6.57
CA GLY A 293 -5.46 6.94 5.81
C GLY A 293 -5.07 6.19 4.54
N THR A 294 -4.19 6.77 3.71
CA THR A 294 -3.61 6.10 2.55
C THR A 294 -2.97 4.77 2.93
N ARG A 295 -2.21 4.71 4.04
CA ARG A 295 -1.61 3.45 4.52
C ARG A 295 -2.66 2.40 4.85
N LEU A 296 -3.78 2.81 5.45
CA LEU A 296 -4.87 1.92 5.85
C LEU A 296 -5.65 1.35 4.66
N LEU A 297 -5.39 1.81 3.44
CA LEU A 297 -5.89 1.22 2.20
C LEU A 297 -5.16 -0.09 1.83
N GLN A 298 -3.98 -0.37 2.40
CA GLN A 298 -3.16 -1.53 2.05
C GLN A 298 -3.89 -2.89 2.16
N PRO A 299 -4.66 -3.20 3.22
CA PRO A 299 -5.38 -4.47 3.32
C PRO A 299 -6.39 -4.71 2.17
N TYR A 300 -6.89 -3.63 1.56
CA TYR A 300 -7.88 -3.68 0.49
C TYR A 300 -7.26 -4.02 -0.88
N LEU A 301 -5.92 -4.03 -1.00
CA LEU A 301 -5.21 -4.43 -2.23
C LEU A 301 -5.45 -5.90 -2.59
N GLY A 302 -5.43 -6.79 -1.59
CA GLY A 302 -5.59 -8.25 -1.78
C GLY A 302 -7.00 -8.61 -2.20
N GLN A 303 -8.00 -8.00 -1.54
CA GLN A 303 -9.42 -8.15 -1.89
C GLN A 303 -9.73 -7.52 -3.25
N GLY A 304 -8.97 -6.50 -3.62
CA GLY A 304 -9.18 -5.74 -4.82
C GLY A 304 -8.57 -6.31 -6.09
N GLY A 305 -7.87 -7.45 -6.07
CA GLY A 305 -7.34 -8.07 -7.30
C GLY A 305 -6.56 -7.11 -8.21
N LEU A 306 -5.70 -6.27 -7.62
CA LEU A 306 -4.94 -5.24 -8.35
C LEU A 306 -4.10 -5.87 -9.47
N ARG A 307 -4.29 -5.39 -10.69
CA ARG A 307 -3.49 -5.77 -11.85
C ARG A 307 -3.05 -4.53 -12.61
N VAL A 308 -1.78 -4.20 -12.51
CA VAL A 308 -1.16 -3.06 -13.20
C VAL A 308 -0.59 -3.54 -14.53
N ASN A 309 -0.75 -2.74 -15.59
CA ASN A 309 -0.08 -3.00 -16.85
C ASN A 309 1.44 -2.74 -16.71
N PRO A 310 2.31 -3.70 -17.10
CA PRO A 310 3.76 -3.58 -16.93
C PRO A 310 4.39 -2.32 -17.52
N ARG A 311 3.75 -1.68 -18.52
CA ARG A 311 4.21 -0.39 -19.06
C ARG A 311 4.28 0.73 -18.01
N TYR A 312 3.44 0.66 -16.98
CA TYR A 312 3.41 1.61 -15.87
C TYR A 312 4.20 1.11 -14.65
N GLY A 313 4.94 0.00 -14.78
CA GLY A 313 5.78 -0.54 -13.72
C GLY A 313 5.05 -1.51 -12.79
N VAL A 314 5.52 -1.57 -11.55
CA VAL A 314 5.03 -2.49 -10.51
C VAL A 314 4.51 -1.72 -9.31
N TRP A 315 3.47 -2.25 -8.68
CA TRP A 315 2.92 -1.68 -7.45
C TRP A 315 3.86 -1.97 -6.28
N ASP A 316 4.38 -0.91 -5.69
CA ASP A 316 5.12 -0.95 -4.43
C ASP A 316 4.15 -0.78 -3.26
N VAL A 317 3.86 -1.89 -2.58
CA VAL A 317 3.01 -1.91 -1.38
C VAL A 317 3.62 -1.10 -0.23
N VAL A 318 4.96 -1.05 -0.14
CA VAL A 318 5.64 -0.30 0.90
C VAL A 318 5.47 1.20 0.68
N GLY A 319 5.68 1.67 -0.55
CA GLY A 319 5.48 3.07 -0.91
C GLY A 319 4.02 3.49 -1.16
N MET A 320 3.08 2.54 -1.29
CA MET A 320 1.73 2.78 -1.84
C MET A 320 1.80 3.57 -3.17
N ASN A 321 2.70 3.14 -4.04
CA ASN A 321 3.10 3.85 -5.27
C ASN A 321 3.38 2.88 -6.43
N LEU A 322 3.48 3.40 -7.65
CA LEU A 322 4.05 2.69 -8.80
C LEU A 322 5.51 3.05 -9.00
N VAL A 323 6.34 2.01 -9.10
CA VAL A 323 7.78 2.14 -9.37
C VAL A 323 8.14 1.46 -10.69
N PRO A 324 9.24 1.86 -11.36
CA PRO A 324 9.58 1.33 -12.69
C PRO A 324 9.73 -0.20 -12.75
N ASN A 325 10.23 -0.82 -11.67
CA ASN A 325 10.47 -2.25 -11.56
C ASN A 325 10.60 -2.67 -10.09
N SER A 326 10.71 -3.97 -9.83
CA SER A 326 10.86 -4.54 -8.47
C SER A 326 12.05 -3.98 -7.71
N ASP A 327 13.13 -3.65 -8.41
CA ASP A 327 14.38 -3.18 -7.79
C ASP A 327 14.25 -1.73 -7.32
N ALA A 328 13.24 -0.99 -7.77
CA ALA A 328 12.95 0.37 -7.33
C ALA A 328 11.94 0.44 -6.16
N THR A 329 11.47 -0.69 -5.64
CA THR A 329 10.56 -0.74 -4.48
C THR A 329 11.25 -0.25 -3.20
N GLN A 330 10.50 0.46 -2.36
CA GLN A 330 10.96 0.98 -1.06
C GLN A 330 11.07 -0.11 0.03
N GLY A 331 10.69 -1.33 -0.30
CA GLY A 331 10.70 -2.48 0.58
C GLY A 331 9.88 -3.62 0.01
N ILE A 332 9.68 -4.69 0.78
CA ILE A 332 8.85 -5.82 0.38
C ILE A 332 8.01 -6.33 1.55
N VAL A 333 6.88 -6.94 1.21
CA VAL A 333 6.02 -7.71 2.12
C VAL A 333 5.99 -9.14 1.62
N LEU A 334 6.34 -10.10 2.48
CA LEU A 334 6.43 -11.52 2.16
C LEU A 334 5.53 -12.33 3.09
N PRO A 335 4.67 -13.23 2.59
CA PRO A 335 3.92 -14.13 3.43
C PRO A 335 4.86 -15.16 4.08
N VAL A 336 4.59 -15.49 5.35
CA VAL A 336 5.33 -16.53 6.06
C VAL A 336 4.91 -17.92 5.57
N ARG A 337 5.88 -18.74 5.16
CA ARG A 337 5.65 -20.11 4.69
C ARG A 337 4.99 -20.97 5.76
N GLY A 338 3.96 -21.72 5.36
CA GLY A 338 3.23 -22.63 6.25
C GLY A 338 2.25 -21.92 7.20
N ALA A 339 2.17 -20.60 7.19
CA ALA A 339 1.09 -19.89 7.84
C ALA A 339 -0.19 -20.03 7.00
N ALA A 340 -1.33 -20.25 7.65
CA ALA A 340 -2.61 -20.08 6.98
C ALA A 340 -2.67 -18.64 6.43
N PRO A 341 -3.07 -18.44 5.15
CA PRO A 341 -3.26 -17.09 4.64
C PRO A 341 -4.19 -16.34 5.60
N ALA A 342 -3.86 -15.08 5.91
CA ALA A 342 -4.81 -14.20 6.58
C ALA A 342 -6.14 -14.32 5.81
N GLN A 343 -7.24 -14.64 6.51
CA GLN A 343 -8.55 -14.76 5.87
C GLN A 343 -8.80 -13.45 5.11
N GLN A 344 -8.76 -13.56 3.78
CA GLN A 344 -8.97 -12.47 2.84
C GLN A 344 -10.46 -12.15 2.75
#